data_AF-A0A6P4I8N3-F1
#
_entry.id   AF-A0A6P4I8N3-F1
#
_cell.length_a   1.000
_cell.length_b   1.000
_cell.length_c   1.000
_cell.angle_alpha   90.00
_cell.angle_beta   90.00
_cell.angle_gamma   90.00
#
_symmetry.space_group_name_H-M   'P 1'
#
loop_
_entity.id
_entity.type
_entity.pdbx_description
1 polymer ?
#
loop_
_entity_poly.entity_id
_entity_poly.type
_entity_poly.pdbx_seq_one_letter_code
_entity_poly.pdbx_strand_id
1 'polypeptide(L)'
;MKLFTFTLVLSLLAFVSLSQAQDDAINWDEVIKCAKVGTKVVATLVRTYIPDLRIYLNCIDYTPPPNPTNSLYGYVRAAFELLKRSVEGNIQCLVTPIQKGINVLKPSIAKLEEFKCIPK
;
A
#
# COMPACT_ATOMS: atom_id res chain seq x y z
N MET A 1 27.49 -30.66 -43.97
CA MET A 1 26.35 -31.19 -43.19
C MET A 1 26.52 -31.13 -41.67
N LYS A 2 27.72 -31.33 -41.09
CA LYS A 2 27.91 -31.31 -39.62
C LYS A 2 27.66 -29.94 -38.95
N LEU A 3 27.91 -28.83 -39.64
CA LEU A 3 27.69 -27.47 -39.09
C LEU A 3 26.21 -27.18 -38.76
N PHE A 4 25.28 -27.64 -39.60
CA PHE A 4 23.84 -27.43 -39.39
C PHE A 4 23.33 -28.19 -38.16
N THR A 5 23.91 -29.36 -37.89
CA THR A 5 23.56 -30.15 -36.71
C THR A 5 24.04 -29.47 -35.44
N PHE A 6 25.25 -28.89 -35.46
CA PHE A 6 25.78 -28.15 -34.32
C PHE A 6 24.98 -26.89 -34.00
N THR A 7 24.58 -26.10 -34.99
CA THR A 7 23.78 -24.89 -34.76
C THR A 7 22.38 -25.22 -34.25
N LEU A 8 21.79 -26.31 -34.73
CA LEU A 8 20.46 -26.76 -34.30
C LEU A 8 20.48 -27.28 -32.85
N VAL A 9 21.52 -28.04 -32.49
CA VAL A 9 21.74 -28.51 -31.10
C VAL A 9 22.01 -27.33 -30.16
N LEU A 10 22.81 -26.34 -30.59
CA LEU A 10 23.10 -25.15 -29.78
C LEU A 10 21.85 -24.28 -29.57
N SER A 11 21.01 -24.16 -30.61
CA SER A 11 19.71 -23.49 -30.54
C SER A 11 18.77 -24.20 -29.56
N LEU A 12 18.65 -25.54 -29.65
CA LEU A 12 17.82 -26.30 -28.70
C LEU A 12 18.34 -26.20 -27.27
N LEU A 13 19.66 -26.20 -27.04
CA LEU A 13 20.22 -26.00 -25.71
C LEU A 13 19.93 -24.60 -25.17
N ALA A 14 19.96 -23.56 -26.01
CA ALA A 14 19.61 -22.20 -25.62
C ALA A 14 18.12 -22.09 -25.25
N PHE A 15 17.22 -22.77 -25.96
CA PHE A 15 15.79 -22.81 -25.62
C PHE A 15 15.51 -23.56 -24.32
N VAL A 16 16.21 -24.67 -24.04
CA VAL A 16 16.05 -25.45 -22.81
C VAL A 16 16.63 -24.72 -21.60
N SER A 17 17.74 -23.99 -21.77
CA SER A 17 18.30 -23.16 -20.70
C SER A 17 17.46 -21.91 -20.41
N LEU A 18 16.77 -21.35 -21.41
CA LEU A 18 15.83 -20.26 -21.20
C LEU A 18 14.56 -20.71 -20.46
N SER A 19 14.05 -21.93 -20.72
CA SER A 19 12.90 -22.46 -19.99
C SER A 19 13.23 -22.87 -18.55
N GLN A 20 14.47 -23.28 -18.28
CA GLN A 20 14.96 -23.54 -16.91
C GLN A 20 15.32 -22.26 -16.14
N ALA A 21 15.68 -21.18 -16.82
CA ALA A 21 15.91 -19.87 -16.20
C ALA A 21 14.61 -19.17 -15.76
N GLN A 22 13.45 -19.70 -16.15
CA GLN A 22 12.13 -19.21 -15.76
C GLN A 22 11.61 -19.89 -14.48
N ASP A 23 12.51 -20.34 -13.61
CA ASP A 23 12.19 -20.92 -12.30
C ASP A 23 12.06 -19.87 -11.18
N ASP A 24 12.25 -18.58 -11.50
CA ASP A 24 11.61 -17.48 -10.76
C ASP A 24 10.14 -17.36 -11.21
N ALA A 25 9.42 -18.49 -11.19
CA ALA A 25 8.00 -18.52 -11.46
C ALA A 25 7.29 -17.76 -10.34
N ILE A 26 7.03 -16.46 -10.58
CA ILE A 26 6.18 -15.64 -9.71
C ILE A 26 4.94 -16.47 -9.40
N ASN A 27 4.80 -16.86 -8.13
CA ASN A 27 3.68 -17.64 -7.67
C ASN A 27 2.43 -16.74 -7.67
N TRP A 28 1.76 -16.68 -8.81
CA TRP A 28 0.59 -15.83 -9.02
C TRP A 28 -0.52 -16.11 -8.00
N ASP A 29 -0.64 -17.34 -7.50
CA ASP A 29 -1.60 -17.67 -6.44
C ASP A 29 -1.25 -16.99 -5.11
N GLU A 30 0.04 -16.86 -4.79
CA GLU A 30 0.51 -16.14 -3.60
C GLU A 30 0.30 -14.64 -3.76
N VAL A 31 0.62 -14.08 -4.94
CA VAL A 31 0.38 -12.66 -5.27
C VAL A 31 -1.11 -12.31 -5.17
N ILE A 32 -2.00 -13.15 -5.70
CA ILE A 32 -3.45 -12.94 -5.65
C ILE A 32 -3.97 -13.03 -4.21
N LYS A 33 -3.47 -13.98 -3.41
CA LYS A 33 -3.81 -14.07 -1.98
C LYS A 33 -3.38 -12.81 -1.23
N CYS A 34 -2.17 -12.33 -1.46
CA CYS A 34 -1.66 -11.08 -0.89
C CYS A 34 -2.48 -9.86 -1.31
N ALA A 35 -2.83 -9.75 -2.59
CA ALA A 35 -3.69 -8.69 -3.09
C ALA A 35 -5.09 -8.73 -2.47
N LYS A 36 -5.67 -9.92 -2.27
CA LYS A 36 -6.97 -10.10 -1.62
C LYS A 36 -6.95 -9.70 -0.15
N VAL A 37 -5.87 -10.01 0.56
CA VAL A 37 -5.67 -9.56 1.94
C VAL A 37 -5.48 -8.05 1.96
N GLY A 38 -4.58 -7.49 1.15
CA GLY A 38 -4.32 -6.06 1.06
C GLY A 38 -5.55 -5.22 0.73
N THR A 39 -6.33 -5.63 -0.27
CA THR A 39 -7.60 -4.96 -0.64
C THR A 39 -8.63 -5.01 0.47
N LYS A 40 -8.76 -6.14 1.17
CA LYS A 40 -9.65 -6.26 2.35
C LYS A 40 -9.21 -5.35 3.49
N VAL A 41 -7.91 -5.21 3.71
CA VAL A 41 -7.32 -4.32 4.72
C VAL A 41 -7.60 -2.86 4.37
N VAL A 42 -7.29 -2.42 3.15
CA VAL A 42 -7.60 -1.06 2.67
C VAL A 42 -9.09 -0.78 2.79
N ALA A 43 -9.94 -1.70 2.37
CA ALA A 43 -11.39 -1.52 2.44
C ALA A 43 -11.91 -1.45 3.88
N THR A 44 -11.26 -2.12 4.83
CA THR A 44 -11.59 -2.04 6.26
C THR A 44 -11.10 -0.72 6.86
N LEU A 45 -9.90 -0.30 6.49
CA LEU A 45 -9.31 0.98 6.86
C LEU A 45 -10.19 2.14 6.40
N VAL A 46 -10.50 2.21 5.11
CA VAL A 46 -11.32 3.30 4.55
C VAL A 46 -12.68 3.39 5.27
N ARG A 47 -13.36 2.25 5.50
CA ARG A 47 -14.63 2.23 6.22
C ARG A 47 -14.52 2.71 7.67
N THR A 48 -13.40 2.44 8.32
CA THR A 48 -13.19 2.81 9.73
C THR A 48 -12.67 4.25 9.86
N TYR A 49 -11.82 4.70 8.93
CA TYR A 49 -11.14 5.99 8.98
C TYR A 49 -12.02 7.15 8.49
N ILE A 50 -12.93 6.93 7.53
CA ILE A 50 -13.84 7.98 7.06
C ILE A 50 -14.66 8.62 8.20
N PRO A 51 -15.37 7.85 9.05
CA PRO A 51 -16.13 8.45 10.15
C PRO A 51 -15.21 9.07 11.21
N ASP A 52 -14.04 8.47 11.47
CA ASP A 52 -13.06 9.00 12.42
C ASP A 52 -12.43 10.32 11.93
N LEU A 53 -12.32 10.51 10.62
CA LEU A 53 -11.83 11.76 10.03
C LEU A 53 -12.75 12.93 10.40
N ARG A 54 -14.07 12.72 10.40
CA ARG A 54 -15.03 13.77 10.80
C ARG A 54 -14.88 14.12 12.28
N ILE A 55 -14.70 13.12 13.15
CA ILE A 55 -14.48 13.34 14.58
C ILE A 55 -13.17 14.10 14.78
N TYR A 56 -12.12 13.72 14.07
CA TYR A 56 -10.83 14.39 14.09
C TYR A 56 -10.94 15.85 13.65
N LEU A 57 -11.56 16.14 12.51
CA LEU A 57 -11.74 17.50 11.98
C LEU A 57 -12.55 18.39 12.95
N ASN A 58 -13.59 17.83 13.58
CA ASN A 58 -14.34 18.52 14.61
C ASN A 58 -13.49 18.77 15.88
N CYS A 59 -12.62 17.84 16.25
CA CYS A 59 -11.76 17.95 17.43
C CYS A 59 -10.72 19.07 17.29
N ILE A 60 -10.19 19.28 16.08
CA ILE A 60 -9.22 20.35 15.79
C ILE A 60 -9.88 21.66 15.31
N ASP A 61 -11.21 21.72 15.36
CA ASP A 61 -12.03 22.84 14.88
C ASP A 61 -11.58 23.35 13.50
N TYR A 62 -11.36 22.40 12.57
CA TYR A 62 -10.90 22.69 11.21
C TYR A 62 -12.03 22.48 10.22
N THR A 63 -12.45 23.58 9.60
CA THR A 63 -13.36 23.55 8.45
C THR A 63 -12.52 23.66 7.18
N PRO A 64 -12.42 22.60 6.35
CA PRO A 64 -11.66 22.66 5.12
C PRO A 64 -12.25 23.72 4.17
N PRO A 65 -11.41 24.49 3.47
CA PRO A 65 -11.90 25.47 2.50
C PRO A 65 -12.66 24.75 1.37
N PRO A 66 -13.79 25.30 0.88
CA PRO A 66 -14.66 24.64 -0.09
C PRO A 66 -14.02 24.42 -1.46
N ASN A 67 -12.94 25.14 -1.75
CA ASN A 67 -12.09 24.95 -2.91
C ASN A 67 -10.63 25.05 -2.43
N PRO A 68 -9.96 23.96 -2.02
CA PRO A 68 -8.51 23.96 -2.03
C PRO A 68 -8.15 24.29 -3.47
N THR A 69 -7.48 25.42 -3.69
CA THR A 69 -7.01 25.84 -5.00
C THR A 69 -6.49 24.60 -5.73
N ASN A 70 -6.91 24.31 -6.96
CA ASN A 70 -6.50 23.12 -7.74
C ASN A 70 -4.97 23.03 -7.97
N SER A 71 -4.18 23.89 -7.33
CA SER A 71 -2.74 23.83 -7.27
C SER A 71 -2.27 22.89 -6.16
N LEU A 72 -1.20 22.16 -6.45
CA LEU A 72 -0.48 21.35 -5.47
C LEU A 72 -0.16 22.13 -4.17
N TYR A 73 0.16 23.42 -4.32
CA TYR A 73 0.42 24.34 -3.21
C TYR A 73 -0.79 24.52 -2.28
N GLY A 74 -2.01 24.61 -2.83
CA GLY A 74 -3.24 24.71 -2.03
C GLY A 74 -3.45 23.50 -1.13
N TYR A 75 -3.20 22.30 -1.65
CA TYR A 75 -3.25 21.06 -0.88
C TYR A 75 -2.18 20.99 0.21
N VAL A 76 -0.93 21.34 -0.12
CA VAL A 76 0.18 21.34 0.86
C VAL A 76 -0.10 22.34 1.97
N ARG A 77 -0.60 23.53 1.64
CA ARG A 77 -0.97 24.54 2.63
C ARG A 77 -2.12 24.08 3.52
N ALA A 78 -3.16 23.50 2.96
CA ALA A 78 -4.27 22.96 3.74
C ALA A 78 -3.81 21.84 4.69
N ALA A 79 -2.96 20.93 4.21
CA ALA A 79 -2.37 19.88 5.03
C ALA A 79 -1.50 20.46 6.16
N PHE A 80 -0.70 21.49 5.87
CA PHE A 80 0.12 22.16 6.87
C PHE A 80 -0.73 22.87 7.94
N GLU A 81 -1.77 23.61 7.54
CA GLU A 81 -2.68 24.27 8.49
C GLU A 81 -3.42 23.26 9.38
N LEU A 82 -3.84 22.14 8.80
CA LEU A 82 -4.47 21.03 9.52
C LEU A 82 -3.50 20.39 10.53
N LEU A 83 -2.26 20.11 10.13
CA LEU A 83 -1.20 19.60 11.02
C LEU A 83 -0.88 20.59 12.14
N LYS A 84 -0.71 21.87 11.80
CA LYS A 84 -0.43 22.94 12.75
C LYS A 84 -1.51 23.02 13.82
N ARG A 85 -2.80 23.08 13.43
CA ARG A 85 -3.92 23.10 14.39
C ARG A 85 -4.00 21.83 15.22
N SER A 86 -3.63 20.68 14.66
CA SER A 86 -3.60 19.42 15.39
C SER A 86 -2.56 19.39 16.50
N VAL A 87 -1.41 20.00 16.27
CA VAL A 87 -0.31 20.04 17.25
C VAL A 87 -0.50 21.18 18.25
N GLU A 88 -0.96 22.35 17.81
CA GLU A 88 -1.13 23.54 18.67
C GLU A 88 -2.41 23.52 19.51
N GLY A 89 -3.49 22.92 19.01
CA GLY A 89 -4.79 22.90 19.69
C GLY A 89 -4.89 21.82 20.76
N ASN A 90 -4.85 20.56 20.35
CA ASN A 90 -4.90 19.43 21.26
C ASN A 90 -4.33 18.17 20.59
N ILE A 91 -3.11 17.78 20.97
CA ILE A 91 -2.43 16.63 20.39
C ILE A 91 -3.20 15.32 20.58
N GLN A 92 -4.09 15.22 21.59
CA GLN A 92 -4.93 14.04 21.77
C GLN A 92 -5.92 13.83 20.62
N CYS A 93 -6.33 14.91 19.94
CA CYS A 93 -7.12 14.83 18.71
C CYS A 93 -6.36 14.10 17.60
N LEU A 94 -5.04 14.20 17.55
CA LEU A 94 -4.20 13.51 16.58
C LEU A 94 -3.83 12.08 17.03
N VAL A 95 -3.49 11.91 18.31
CA VAL A 95 -3.03 10.63 18.85
C VAL A 95 -4.15 9.58 18.83
N THR A 96 -5.36 9.95 19.21
CA THR A 96 -6.50 9.01 19.30
C THR A 96 -6.82 8.31 17.98
N PRO A 97 -7.03 9.02 16.84
CA PRO A 97 -7.30 8.37 15.55
C PRO A 97 -6.11 7.56 15.03
N ILE A 98 -4.87 8.01 15.27
CA ILE A 98 -3.66 7.25 14.90
C ILE A 98 -3.61 5.93 15.68
N GLN A 99 -3.83 5.97 16.99
CA GLN A 99 -3.75 4.80 17.86
C GLN A 99 -4.88 3.80 17.55
N LYS A 100 -6.07 4.29 17.23
CA LYS A 100 -7.19 3.48 16.72
C LYS A 100 -6.85 2.86 15.36
N GLY A 101 -6.25 3.63 14.45
CA GLY A 101 -5.74 3.16 13.17
C GLY A 101 -4.73 2.03 13.31
N ILE A 102 -3.76 2.18 14.23
CA ILE A 102 -2.76 1.15 14.55
C ILE A 102 -3.45 -0.12 15.07
N ASN A 103 -4.45 0.00 15.95
CA ASN A 103 -5.18 -1.16 16.47
C ASN A 103 -5.97 -1.90 15.37
N VAL A 104 -6.46 -1.18 14.36
CA VAL A 104 -7.11 -1.77 13.17
C VAL A 104 -6.08 -2.41 12.22
N LEU A 105 -4.89 -1.80 12.09
CA LEU A 105 -3.81 -2.32 11.25
C LEU A 105 -3.12 -3.56 11.84
N LYS A 106 -2.90 -3.62 13.15
CA LYS A 106 -2.19 -4.73 13.82
C LYS A 106 -2.62 -6.13 13.34
N PRO A 107 -3.92 -6.51 13.39
CA PRO A 107 -4.36 -7.83 12.93
C PRO A 107 -4.21 -8.01 11.41
N SER A 108 -4.17 -6.91 10.65
CA SER A 108 -3.99 -6.92 9.20
C SER A 108 -2.53 -7.13 8.81
N ILE A 109 -1.59 -6.51 9.52
CA ILE A 109 -0.15 -6.71 9.38
C ILE A 109 0.22 -8.15 9.72
N ALA A 110 -0.31 -8.69 10.83
CA ALA A 110 -0.08 -10.08 11.22
C ALA A 110 -0.50 -11.08 10.12
N LYS A 111 -1.62 -10.82 9.43
CA LYS A 111 -2.05 -11.65 8.28
C LYS A 111 -1.12 -11.49 7.08
N LEU A 112 -0.65 -10.28 6.79
CA LEU A 112 0.30 -10.06 5.68
C LEU A 112 1.65 -10.73 5.95
N GLU A 113 2.10 -10.79 7.20
CA GLU A 113 3.29 -11.55 7.62
C GLU A 113 3.06 -13.07 7.54
N GLU A 114 1.90 -13.57 7.98
CA GLU A 114 1.51 -14.99 7.89
C GLU A 114 1.53 -15.49 6.43
N PHE A 115 1.08 -14.66 5.49
CA PHE A 115 1.07 -14.97 4.06
C PHE A 115 2.38 -14.60 3.34
N LYS A 116 3.45 -14.20 4.07
CA LYS A 116 4.74 -13.76 3.50
C LYS A 116 4.63 -12.68 2.41
N CYS A 117 3.57 -11.87 2.48
CA CYS A 117 3.28 -10.82 1.50
C CYS A 117 4.21 -9.61 1.60
N ILE A 118 5.05 -9.57 2.63
CA ILE A 118 6.04 -8.52 2.85
C ILE A 118 7.41 -9.14 2.53
N PRO A 119 8.08 -8.72 1.45
CA PRO A 119 9.44 -9.17 1.19
C PRO A 119 10.33 -8.72 2.35
N LYS A 120 11.12 -9.65 2.92
CA LYS A 120 12.12 -9.36 3.95
C LYS A 120 13.28 -8.57 3.38
#